data_AF-A0AA38ZVG8-F1
#
_entry.id   AF-A0AA38ZVG8-F1
#
_cell.length_a   1.000
_cell.length_b   1.000
_cell.length_c   1.000
_cell.angle_alpha   90.00
_cell.angle_beta   90.00
_cell.angle_gamma   90.00
#
_symmetry.space_group_name_H-M   'P 1'
#
loop_
_entity.id
_entity.type
_entity.pdbx_description
1 polymer ?
#
loop_
_entity_poly.entity_id
_entity_poly.type
_entity_poly.pdbx_seq_one_letter_code
_entity_poly.pdbx_strand_id
1 'polypeptide(L)'
;MTLHNLELALRVDEPSKPTDVSSTDERSFYERWEHSNRSCLMVMKYTMDKSIKECMSKTKRAKDFLEYVKVNYTKIDKAEITTYLKLLTTTMYDGVSGVRDHIIKLKHYFNKANEMKVGLNEKFLKWLILESLPTSFDAVKLTYNALKEE
;
A
#
# COMPACT_ATOMS: atom_id res chain seq x y z
N MET A 1 1.34 10.10 36.71
CA MET A 1 1.27 9.13 35.60
C MET A 1 2.48 9.35 34.71
N THR A 2 3.52 8.52 34.82
CA THR A 2 4.78 8.70 34.07
C THR A 2 4.60 8.22 32.62
N LEU A 3 5.14 8.98 31.67
CA LEU A 3 5.05 8.75 30.21
C LEU A 3 5.42 7.31 29.78
N HIS A 4 6.23 6.63 30.58
CA HIS A 4 6.77 5.30 30.30
C HIS A 4 5.69 4.20 30.20
N ASN A 5 4.53 4.39 30.81
CA ASN A 5 3.43 3.41 30.76
C ASN A 5 2.48 3.61 29.56
N LEU A 6 2.65 4.66 28.75
CA LEU A 6 1.69 4.96 27.69
C LEU A 6 1.82 4.05 26.47
N GLU A 7 3.00 3.52 26.20
CA GLU A 7 3.30 2.70 25.01
C GLU A 7 3.26 1.18 25.26
N LEU A 8 2.89 0.74 26.47
CA LEU A 8 2.83 -0.67 26.85
C LEU A 8 2.02 -1.52 25.84
N ALA A 9 0.86 -1.02 25.42
CA ALA A 9 -0.02 -1.68 24.45
C ALA A 9 0.52 -1.72 23.01
N LEU A 10 1.57 -0.95 22.69
CA LEU A 10 2.25 -1.01 21.40
C LEU A 10 3.37 -2.06 21.39
N ARG A 11 3.96 -2.33 22.56
CA ARG A 11 5.11 -3.26 22.71
C ARG A 11 4.70 -4.67 23.08
N VAL A 12 3.64 -4.82 23.90
CA VAL A 12 3.19 -6.11 24.42
C VAL A 12 1.86 -6.48 23.78
N ASP A 13 1.71 -7.74 23.37
CA ASP A 13 0.45 -8.28 22.86
C ASP A 13 -0.65 -8.25 23.93
N GLU A 14 -1.90 -8.32 23.48
CA GLU A 14 -3.07 -8.27 24.37
C GLU A 14 -3.01 -9.40 25.40
N PRO A 15 -2.93 -9.07 26.70
CA PRO A 15 -2.95 -10.08 27.75
C PRO A 15 -4.33 -10.72 27.85
N SER A 16 -4.38 -11.95 28.35
CA SER A 16 -5.64 -12.62 28.65
C SER A 16 -6.50 -11.78 29.58
N LYS A 17 -7.80 -11.71 29.29
CA LYS A 17 -8.75 -10.99 30.15
C LYS A 17 -8.73 -11.62 31.55
N PRO A 18 -8.62 -10.81 32.62
CA PRO A 18 -8.65 -11.32 33.97
C PRO A 18 -9.96 -12.05 34.25
N THR A 19 -9.86 -13.09 35.06
CA THR A 19 -10.99 -13.86 35.57
C THR A 19 -11.06 -13.74 37.10
N ASP A 20 -12.09 -14.32 37.71
CA ASP A 20 -12.28 -14.31 39.17
C ASP A 20 -11.11 -14.97 39.92
N VAL A 21 -10.35 -15.86 39.25
CA VAL A 21 -9.17 -16.54 39.81
C VAL A 21 -7.84 -15.84 39.51
N SER A 22 -7.82 -14.78 38.71
CA SER A 22 -6.59 -14.05 38.38
C SER A 22 -5.98 -13.38 39.62
N SER A 23 -4.65 -13.43 39.70
CA SER A 23 -3.88 -12.76 40.74
C SER A 23 -4.04 -11.23 40.68
N THR A 24 -3.69 -10.57 41.79
CA THR A 24 -3.69 -9.11 41.87
C THR A 24 -2.74 -8.50 40.83
N ASP A 25 -1.59 -9.15 40.61
CA ASP A 25 -0.60 -8.68 39.65
C ASP A 25 -1.08 -8.79 38.20
N GLU A 26 -1.73 -9.90 37.83
CA GLU A 26 -2.32 -10.08 36.49
C GLU A 26 -3.42 -9.05 36.21
N ARG A 27 -4.30 -8.78 37.19
CA ARG A 27 -5.33 -7.74 37.08
C ARG A 27 -4.70 -6.36 36.90
N SER A 28 -3.71 -6.02 37.72
CA SER A 28 -3.00 -4.73 37.64
C SER A 28 -2.26 -4.55 36.31
N PHE A 29 -1.74 -5.64 35.73
CA PHE A 29 -1.07 -5.62 34.45
C PHE A 29 -2.05 -5.38 33.31
N TYR A 30 -3.17 -6.10 33.30
CA TYR A 30 -4.24 -5.92 32.32
C TYR A 30 -4.79 -4.48 32.35
N GLU A 31 -5.05 -3.90 33.52
CA GLU A 31 -5.55 -2.52 33.65
C GLU A 31 -4.55 -1.50 33.09
N ARG A 32 -3.26 -1.67 33.37
CA ARG A 32 -2.19 -0.82 32.81
C ARG A 32 -2.12 -0.93 31.30
N TRP A 33 -2.21 -2.16 30.76
CA TRP A 33 -2.23 -2.41 29.33
C TRP A 33 -3.47 -1.78 28.67
N GLU A 34 -4.66 -1.95 29.24
CA GLU A 34 -5.91 -1.41 28.70
C GLU A 34 -5.92 0.12 28.73
N HIS A 35 -5.42 0.72 29.82
CA HIS A 35 -5.25 2.17 29.91
C HIS A 35 -4.28 2.69 28.84
N SER A 36 -3.15 2.01 28.63
CA SER A 36 -2.18 2.33 27.58
C SER A 36 -2.82 2.22 26.19
N ASN A 37 -3.56 1.14 25.93
CA ASN A 37 -4.28 0.88 24.67
C ASN A 37 -5.25 2.02 24.34
N ARG A 38 -6.11 2.38 25.30
CA ARG A 38 -7.09 3.48 25.15
C ARG A 38 -6.41 4.83 24.93
N SER A 39 -5.33 5.10 25.67
CA SER A 39 -4.59 6.37 25.56
C SER A 39 -3.92 6.52 24.20
N CYS A 40 -3.23 5.48 23.73
CA CYS A 40 -2.62 5.46 22.40
C CYS A 40 -3.65 5.68 21.30
N LEU A 41 -4.79 4.96 21.33
CA LEU A 41 -5.87 5.14 20.37
C LEU A 41 -6.42 6.57 20.38
N MET A 42 -6.59 7.17 21.55
CA MET A 42 -7.07 8.54 21.67
C MET A 42 -6.10 9.53 21.04
N VAL A 43 -4.80 9.43 21.37
CA VAL A 43 -3.75 10.31 20.82
C VAL A 43 -3.66 10.17 19.32
N MET A 44 -3.52 8.94 18.81
CA MET A 44 -3.37 8.69 17.37
C MET A 44 -4.60 9.18 16.59
N LYS A 45 -5.81 8.90 17.10
CA LYS A 45 -7.04 9.44 16.50
C LYS A 45 -7.05 10.95 16.57
N TYR A 46 -6.77 11.58 17.71
CA TYR A 46 -6.79 13.04 17.84
C TYR A 46 -5.88 13.73 16.82
N THR A 47 -4.65 13.24 16.65
CA THR A 47 -3.63 13.78 15.75
C THR A 47 -3.91 13.58 14.25
N MET A 48 -4.92 12.78 13.88
CA MET A 48 -5.24 12.51 12.49
C MET A 48 -6.22 13.51 11.87
N ASP A 49 -6.09 13.68 10.56
CA ASP A 49 -7.03 14.44 9.75
C ASP A 49 -8.46 13.85 9.84
N LYS A 50 -9.47 14.72 9.76
CA LYS A 50 -10.87 14.33 9.89
C LYS A 50 -11.32 13.35 8.80
N SER A 51 -10.81 13.48 7.57
CA SER A 51 -11.11 12.58 6.46
C SER A 51 -10.62 11.14 6.71
N ILE A 52 -9.50 10.99 7.43
CA ILE A 52 -8.92 9.71 7.83
C ILE A 52 -9.72 9.08 8.98
N LYS A 53 -10.23 9.90 9.91
CA LYS A 53 -11.06 9.45 11.03
C LYS A 53 -12.36 8.78 10.57
N GLU A 54 -13.01 9.34 9.55
CA GLU A 54 -14.32 8.87 9.06
C GLU A 54 -14.24 7.53 8.31
N CYS A 55 -13.09 7.24 7.68
CA CYS A 55 -12.83 5.94 7.05
C CYS A 55 -12.58 4.81 8.08
N MET A 56 -12.17 5.17 9.30
CA MET A 56 -11.66 4.24 10.30
C MET A 56 -12.67 3.97 11.43
N SER A 57 -13.65 3.12 11.16
CA SER A 57 -14.56 2.62 12.20
C SER A 57 -14.10 1.27 12.76
N LYS A 58 -13.86 1.22 14.08
CA LYS A 58 -13.86 0.02 14.97
C LYS A 58 -12.54 -0.67 15.35
N THR A 59 -11.35 -0.10 15.13
CA THR A 59 -10.13 -0.71 15.70
C THR A 59 -10.09 -0.53 17.23
N LYS A 60 -10.16 -1.65 17.97
CA LYS A 60 -10.15 -1.69 19.45
C LYS A 60 -8.74 -1.71 20.04
N ARG A 61 -7.73 -2.04 19.24
CA ARG A 61 -6.32 -2.15 19.65
C ARG A 61 -5.47 -1.08 19.00
N ALA A 62 -4.64 -0.42 19.80
CA ALA A 62 -3.70 0.61 19.35
C ALA A 62 -2.65 0.06 18.38
N LYS A 63 -2.16 -1.17 18.63
CA LYS A 63 -1.18 -1.84 17.77
C LYS A 63 -1.73 -2.11 16.37
N ASP A 64 -2.94 -2.65 16.28
CA ASP A 64 -3.61 -2.93 15.01
C ASP A 64 -3.93 -1.63 14.25
N PHE A 65 -4.26 -0.55 14.99
CA PHE A 65 -4.47 0.76 14.41
C PHE A 65 -3.19 1.31 13.78
N LEU A 66 -2.06 1.21 14.49
CA LEU A 66 -0.77 1.65 13.98
C LEU A 66 -0.34 0.85 12.74
N GLU A 67 -0.57 -0.47 12.72
CA GLU A 67 -0.26 -1.30 11.57
C GLU A 67 -1.16 -0.95 10.36
N TYR A 68 -2.45 -0.72 10.59
CA TYR A 68 -3.34 -0.22 9.53
C TYR A 68 -2.82 1.10 8.95
N VAL A 69 -2.40 2.04 9.81
CA VAL A 69 -1.88 3.34 9.37
C VAL A 69 -0.62 3.16 8.55
N LYS A 70 0.30 2.30 9.01
CA LYS A 70 1.50 1.95 8.26
C LYS A 70 1.13 1.37 6.89
N VAL A 71 0.26 0.38 6.81
CA VAL A 71 -0.12 -0.25 5.54
C VAL A 71 -0.77 0.74 4.56
N ASN A 72 -1.66 1.61 5.04
CA ASN A 72 -2.49 2.48 4.20
C ASN A 72 -1.91 3.88 3.94
N TYR A 73 -1.08 4.38 4.86
CA TYR A 73 -0.54 5.73 4.84
C TYR A 73 1.00 5.77 4.90
N THR A 74 1.69 4.64 4.65
CA THR A 74 3.09 4.72 4.21
C THR A 74 3.13 5.69 3.03
N LYS A 75 3.98 6.72 3.12
CA LYS A 75 4.08 7.80 2.14
C LYS A 75 4.38 7.20 0.76
N ILE A 76 3.33 6.93 0.02
CA ILE A 76 3.43 6.67 -1.40
C ILE A 76 3.84 8.00 -2.01
N ASP A 77 5.01 8.06 -2.63
CA ASP A 77 5.43 9.24 -3.36
C ASP A 77 4.52 9.39 -4.59
N LYS A 78 3.40 10.09 -4.40
CA LYS A 78 2.41 10.33 -5.44
C LYS A 78 3.03 11.03 -6.64
N ALA A 79 4.04 11.88 -6.45
CA ALA A 79 4.73 12.55 -7.53
C ALA A 79 5.58 11.57 -8.35
N GLU A 80 6.25 10.64 -7.67
CA GLU A 80 7.03 9.58 -8.32
C GLU A 80 6.13 8.58 -9.06
N ILE A 81 5.04 8.11 -8.44
CA ILE A 81 4.03 7.27 -9.14
C ILE A 81 3.49 7.99 -10.37
N THR A 82 3.11 9.26 -10.23
CA THR A 82 2.57 10.04 -11.34
C THR A 82 3.59 10.16 -12.47
N THR A 83 4.87 10.30 -12.13
CA THR A 83 5.97 10.34 -13.10
C THR A 83 6.07 9.03 -13.88
N TYR A 84 6.14 7.88 -13.20
CA TYR A 84 6.23 6.59 -13.89
C TYR A 84 4.98 6.24 -14.68
N LEU A 85 3.79 6.57 -14.19
CA LEU A 85 2.54 6.38 -14.93
C LEU A 85 2.49 7.24 -16.20
N LYS A 86 2.93 8.51 -16.12
CA LYS A 86 3.05 9.37 -17.31
C LYS A 86 4.05 8.79 -18.30
N LEU A 87 5.26 8.44 -17.86
CA LEU A 87 6.26 7.81 -18.71
C LEU A 87 5.71 6.54 -19.37
N LEU A 88 5.01 5.70 -18.61
CA LEU A 88 4.41 4.48 -19.12
C LEU A 88 3.37 4.76 -20.22
N THR A 89 2.45 5.71 -20.02
CA THR A 89 1.34 5.96 -20.96
C THR A 89 1.68 6.88 -22.12
N THR A 90 2.72 7.71 -22.02
CA THR A 90 3.09 8.68 -23.08
C THR A 90 4.32 8.27 -23.88
N THR A 91 5.06 7.24 -23.48
CA THR A 91 6.24 6.79 -24.23
C THR A 91 5.82 6.01 -25.47
N MET A 92 5.86 6.67 -26.62
CA MET A 92 5.68 6.05 -27.93
C MET A 92 7.00 5.54 -28.48
N TYR A 93 6.95 4.53 -29.34
CA TYR A 93 8.13 4.05 -30.05
C TYR A 93 8.67 5.13 -30.99
N ASP A 94 9.98 5.38 -30.93
CA ASP A 94 10.64 6.48 -31.63
C ASP A 94 10.95 6.19 -33.11
N GLY A 95 10.72 4.95 -33.58
CA GLY A 95 11.00 4.55 -34.95
C GLY A 95 12.47 4.25 -35.25
N VAL A 96 13.39 4.50 -34.30
CA VAL A 96 14.84 4.42 -34.52
C VAL A 96 15.50 3.39 -33.61
N SER A 97 15.12 3.35 -32.34
CA SER A 97 15.59 2.35 -31.38
C SER A 97 15.04 0.96 -31.71
N GLY A 98 15.63 -0.12 -31.18
CA GLY A 98 15.07 -1.46 -31.37
C GLY A 98 13.71 -1.60 -30.67
N VAL A 99 12.74 -2.28 -31.28
CA VAL A 99 11.44 -2.61 -30.64
C VAL A 99 11.65 -3.32 -29.29
N ARG A 100 12.68 -4.17 -29.20
CA ARG A 100 13.08 -4.82 -27.94
C ARG A 100 13.46 -3.81 -26.86
N ASP A 101 14.23 -2.78 -27.21
CA ASP A 101 14.68 -1.76 -26.27
C ASP A 101 13.50 -0.92 -25.77
N HIS A 102 12.56 -0.62 -26.67
CA HIS A 102 11.30 0.03 -26.33
C HIS A 102 10.45 -0.79 -25.35
N ILE A 103 10.30 -2.11 -25.60
CA ILE A 103 9.59 -3.02 -24.68
C ILE A 103 10.27 -3.06 -23.31
N ILE A 104 11.60 -3.14 -23.27
CA ILE A 104 12.37 -3.12 -22.01
C ILE A 104 12.11 -1.81 -21.24
N LYS A 105 12.09 -0.68 -21.94
CA LYS A 105 11.81 0.64 -21.37
C LYS A 105 10.40 0.72 -20.76
N LEU A 106 9.37 0.28 -21.48
CA LEU A 106 7.99 0.24 -20.95
C LEU A 106 7.86 -0.72 -19.77
N LYS A 107 8.48 -1.91 -19.84
CA LYS A 107 8.49 -2.88 -18.74
C LYS A 107 9.18 -2.33 -17.49
N HIS A 108 10.25 -1.54 -17.66
CA HIS A 108 10.91 -0.86 -16.56
C HIS A 108 9.96 0.12 -15.84
N TYR A 109 9.25 0.97 -16.57
CA TYR A 109 8.29 1.91 -15.97
C TYR A 109 7.11 1.19 -15.30
N PHE A 110 6.59 0.13 -15.93
CA PHE A 110 5.54 -0.71 -15.37
C PHE A 110 5.96 -1.36 -14.04
N ASN A 111 7.16 -1.94 -13.99
CA ASN A 111 7.69 -2.54 -12.76
C ASN A 111 7.87 -1.50 -11.66
N LYS A 112 8.40 -0.32 -11.98
CA LYS A 112 8.55 0.78 -11.01
C LYS A 112 7.22 1.25 -10.45
N ALA A 113 6.19 1.41 -11.29
CA ALA A 113 4.84 1.72 -10.81
C ALA A 113 4.27 0.64 -9.89
N ASN A 114 4.51 -0.65 -10.20
CA ASN A 114 4.03 -1.76 -9.37
C ASN A 114 4.81 -1.98 -8.07
N GLU A 115 6.12 -1.70 -8.04
CA GLU A 115 6.91 -1.63 -6.80
C GLU A 115 6.28 -0.61 -5.82
N MET A 116 5.67 0.44 -6.35
CA MET A 116 4.95 1.47 -5.59
C MET A 116 3.47 1.14 -5.32
N LYS A 117 3.07 -0.14 -5.49
CA LYS A 117 1.73 -0.67 -5.20
C LYS A 117 0.58 -0.13 -6.07
N VAL A 118 0.84 0.27 -7.31
CA VAL A 118 -0.24 0.67 -8.25
C VAL A 118 -1.14 -0.51 -8.65
N GLY A 119 -0.58 -1.73 -8.77
CA GLY A 119 -1.36 -2.95 -9.03
C GLY A 119 -1.78 -3.14 -10.50
N LEU A 120 -0.97 -2.67 -11.45
CA LEU A 120 -1.18 -2.89 -12.88
C LEU A 120 -0.96 -4.37 -13.25
N ASN A 121 -1.82 -4.94 -14.08
CA ASN A 121 -1.71 -6.32 -14.53
C ASN A 121 -0.89 -6.45 -15.84
N GLU A 122 -0.38 -7.65 -16.13
CA GLU A 122 0.42 -7.89 -17.35
C GLU A 122 -0.39 -7.73 -18.64
N LYS A 123 -1.71 -7.97 -18.59
CA LYS A 123 -2.60 -7.77 -19.74
C LYS A 123 -2.63 -6.30 -20.18
N PHE A 124 -2.62 -5.37 -19.23
CA PHE A 124 -2.50 -3.94 -19.47
C PHE A 124 -1.15 -3.59 -20.11
N LEU A 125 -0.05 -4.17 -19.60
CA LEU A 125 1.28 -3.95 -20.19
C LEU A 125 1.34 -4.42 -21.66
N LYS A 126 0.80 -5.61 -21.95
CA LYS A 126 0.73 -6.15 -23.32
C LYS A 126 -0.06 -5.23 -24.26
N TRP A 127 -1.25 -4.80 -23.82
CA TRP A 127 -2.08 -3.85 -24.58
C TRP A 127 -1.32 -2.53 -24.84
N LEU A 128 -0.69 -1.97 -23.81
CA LEU A 128 0.01 -0.69 -23.91
C LEU A 128 1.23 -0.74 -24.82
N ILE A 129 1.98 -1.85 -24.79
CA ILE A 129 3.10 -2.07 -25.71
C ILE A 129 2.61 -1.98 -27.15
N LEU A 130 1.51 -2.67 -27.49
CA LEU A 130 0.96 -2.63 -28.85
C LEU A 130 0.48 -1.22 -29.22
N GLU A 131 -0.18 -0.52 -28.29
CA GLU A 131 -0.68 0.83 -28.54
C GLU A 131 0.45 1.83 -28.79
N SER A 132 1.57 1.66 -28.10
CA SER A 132 2.74 2.53 -28.22
C SER A 132 3.52 2.42 -29.54
N LEU A 133 3.22 1.40 -30.36
CA LEU A 133 3.86 1.20 -31.66
C LEU A 133 3.17 2.05 -32.75
N PRO A 134 3.90 2.63 -33.71
CA PRO A 134 3.32 3.38 -34.81
C PRO A 134 2.58 2.46 -35.79
N THR A 135 1.81 3.09 -36.69
CA THR A 135 0.99 2.39 -37.70
C THR A 135 1.79 1.50 -38.65
N SER A 136 3.11 1.75 -38.80
CA SER A 136 4.00 0.85 -39.54
C SER A 136 4.04 -0.58 -38.96
N PHE A 137 3.57 -0.78 -37.73
CA PHE A 137 3.46 -2.09 -37.07
C PHE A 137 2.04 -2.65 -37.03
N ASP A 138 1.08 -2.08 -37.77
CA ASP A 138 -0.33 -2.52 -37.70
C ASP A 138 -0.52 -4.00 -38.01
N ALA A 139 0.26 -4.56 -38.95
CA ALA A 139 0.25 -6.00 -39.22
C ALA A 139 0.61 -6.83 -37.97
N VAL A 140 1.62 -6.40 -37.21
CA VAL A 140 2.04 -7.06 -35.96
C VAL A 140 0.95 -6.95 -34.90
N LYS A 141 0.30 -5.78 -34.77
CA LYS A 141 -0.82 -5.58 -33.83
C LYS A 141 -1.98 -6.53 -34.15
N LEU A 142 -2.37 -6.62 -35.42
CA LEU A 142 -3.44 -7.50 -35.88
C LEU A 142 -3.12 -8.98 -35.65
N THR A 143 -1.90 -9.41 -35.98
CA THR A 143 -1.46 -10.80 -35.73
C THR A 143 -1.48 -11.13 -34.25
N TYR A 144 -0.97 -10.25 -33.40
CA TYR A 144 -0.97 -10.48 -31.95
C TYR A 144 -2.39 -10.59 -31.39
N ASN A 145 -3.31 -9.69 -31.78
CA ASN A 145 -4.68 -9.72 -31.30
C ASN A 145 -5.47 -10.94 -31.79
N ALA A 146 -5.06 -11.54 -32.91
CA ALA A 146 -5.65 -12.77 -33.45
C ALA A 146 -5.14 -14.04 -32.74
N LEU A 147 -4.00 -13.97 -32.05
CA LEU A 147 -3.55 -15.05 -31.16
C LEU A 147 -4.47 -15.04 -29.93
N LYS A 148 -5.16 -16.15 -29.68
CA LYS A 148 -5.97 -16.29 -28.46
C LYS A 148 -5.05 -16.16 -27.24
N GLU A 149 -5.51 -15.41 -26.23
CA GLU A 149 -4.88 -15.42 -24.91
C GLU A 149 -4.95 -16.86 -24.39
N GLU A 150 -3.81 -17.55 -24.29
CA GLU A 150 -3.66 -18.80 -23.51
C GLU A 150 -3.82 -18.53 -22.01
#